data_AF-A0A933Y0H4-F1
#
_entry.id   AF-A0A933Y0H4-F1
#
_cell.length_a   1.000
_cell.length_b   1.000
_cell.length_c   1.000
_cell.angle_alpha   90.00
_cell.angle_beta   90.00
_cell.angle_gamma   90.00
#
_symmetry.space_group_name_H-M   'P 1'
#
loop_
_entity.id
_entity.type
_entity.pdbx_description
1 polymer ?
#
loop_
_entity_poly.entity_id
_entity_poly.type
_entity_poly.pdbx_seq_one_letter_code
_entity_poly.pdbx_strand_id
1 'polypeptide(L)'
;MDSIRSRTSSRVVAMSFCAAAFAQTEVKTLAGLAAGDSFGWSVANVGVVDGDAIDDFAVGAPYSDVNGTDSGQVLVCSGRTTG
;
A
#
# COMPACT_ATOMS: atom_id res chain seq x y z
N MET A 1 -16.37 23.72 13.49
CA MET A 1 -16.88 22.75 12.51
C MET A 1 -15.69 21.96 12.00
N ASP A 2 -15.15 21.05 12.82
CA ASP A 2 -13.94 20.32 12.45
C ASP A 2 -14.32 18.86 12.21
N SER A 3 -14.50 18.53 10.93
CA SER A 3 -14.88 17.18 10.49
C SER A 3 -13.75 16.21 10.75
N ILE A 4 -14.00 15.30 11.68
CA ILE A 4 -13.42 13.97 11.79
C ILE A 4 -13.35 13.34 10.38
N ARG A 5 -12.15 13.29 9.80
CA ARG A 5 -11.88 12.44 8.64
C ARG A 5 -11.60 11.03 9.15
N SER A 6 -12.67 10.22 9.15
CA SER A 6 -12.63 8.77 9.32
C SER A 6 -11.67 8.17 8.28
N ARG A 7 -10.49 7.72 8.72
CA ARG A 7 -9.65 6.79 7.96
C ARG A 7 -9.90 5.40 8.52
N THR A 8 -10.89 4.72 7.96
CA THR A 8 -11.21 3.33 8.29
C THR A 8 -10.15 2.43 7.64
N SER A 9 -9.05 2.17 8.33
CA SER A 9 -8.09 1.12 7.92
C SER A 9 -8.52 -0.21 8.51
N SER A 10 -9.23 -1.02 7.72
CA SER A 10 -9.60 -2.38 8.09
C SER A 10 -8.36 -3.29 8.07
N ARG A 11 -7.86 -3.69 9.24
CA ARG A 11 -6.83 -4.74 9.38
C ARG A 11 -7.50 -6.02 9.87
N VAL A 12 -7.47 -7.08 9.06
CA VAL A 12 -7.87 -8.43 9.50
C VAL A 12 -6.70 -9.04 10.27
N VAL A 13 -6.88 -9.26 11.58
CA VAL A 13 -5.92 -10.01 12.41
C VAL A 13 -6.46 -11.43 12.54
N ALA A 14 -5.74 -12.40 11.99
CA ALA A 14 -6.03 -13.81 12.19
C ALA A 14 -5.83 -14.17 13.67
N MET A 15 -6.91 -14.52 14.37
CA MET A 15 -6.83 -15.02 15.74
C MET A 15 -6.24 -16.44 15.73
N SER A 16 -5.05 -16.57 16.30
CA SER A 16 -4.61 -17.81 16.92
C SER A 16 -4.24 -17.48 18.37
N PHE A 17 -5.03 -17.99 19.32
CA PHE A 17 -4.85 -17.73 20.74
C PHE A 17 -3.68 -18.58 21.26
N CYS A 18 -2.47 -18.03 21.23
CA CYS A 18 -1.35 -18.49 22.05
C CYS A 18 -0.43 -17.31 22.37
N ALA A 19 -0.26 -17.03 23.67
CA ALA A 19 0.46 -15.88 24.19
C ALA A 19 1.98 -16.07 24.10
N ALA A 20 2.54 -15.75 22.94
CA ALA A 20 3.90 -15.26 22.81
C ALA A 20 3.82 -14.05 21.88
N ALA A 21 4.40 -12.92 22.27
CA ALA A 21 4.32 -11.67 21.52
C ALA A 21 4.67 -11.91 20.04
N PHE A 22 3.66 -11.96 19.17
CA PHE A 22 3.85 -11.72 17.75
C PHE A 22 4.17 -10.24 17.61
N ALA A 23 5.41 -9.86 17.91
CA ALA A 23 5.97 -8.64 17.36
C ALA A 23 6.09 -8.91 15.86
N GLN A 24 5.01 -8.67 15.12
CA GLN A 24 5.08 -8.61 13.68
C GLN A 24 6.02 -7.46 13.36
N THR A 25 7.22 -7.78 12.89
CA THR A 25 8.13 -6.76 12.38
C THR A 25 7.48 -6.16 11.14
N GLU A 26 7.14 -4.88 11.21
CA GLU A 26 6.80 -4.12 10.03
C GLU A 26 8.05 -4.03 9.16
N VAL A 27 8.03 -4.71 8.01
CA VAL A 27 9.16 -4.71 7.08
C VAL A 27 9.18 -3.40 6.29
N LYS A 28 8.02 -2.91 5.84
CA LYS A 28 7.89 -1.68 5.06
C LYS A 28 6.42 -1.22 5.04
N THR A 29 6.19 0.09 5.16
CA THR A 29 4.90 0.72 4.86
C THR A 29 5.02 1.60 3.63
N LEU A 30 4.05 1.51 2.74
CA LEU A 30 3.88 2.40 1.60
C LEU A 30 2.63 3.26 1.84
N ALA A 31 2.79 4.58 1.69
CA ALA A 31 1.69 5.53 1.87
C ALA A 31 1.26 6.10 0.52
N GLY A 32 -0.06 6.29 0.37
CA GLY A 32 -0.62 7.06 -0.73
C GLY A 32 -0.32 8.55 -0.61
N LEU A 33 -0.48 9.28 -1.71
CA LEU A 33 -0.16 10.70 -1.79
C LEU A 33 -1.18 11.57 -1.03
N ALA A 34 -2.47 11.27 -1.14
CA ALA A 34 -3.51 12.02 -0.45
C ALA A 34 -4.59 11.13 0.20
N ALA A 35 -5.38 11.75 1.08
CA ALA A 35 -6.53 11.11 1.69
C ALA A 35 -7.68 11.06 0.67
N GLY A 36 -8.22 9.88 0.40
CA GLY A 36 -9.31 9.71 -0.58
C GLY A 36 -8.89 8.89 -1.80
N ASP A 37 -7.60 8.92 -2.16
CA ASP A 37 -7.05 8.27 -3.35
C ASP A 37 -7.22 6.73 -3.39
N SER A 38 -7.59 6.13 -2.25
CA SER A 38 -7.68 4.68 -2.06
C SER A 38 -6.39 3.95 -2.48
N PHE A 39 -5.23 4.54 -2.19
CA PHE A 39 -3.95 3.86 -2.40
C PHE A 39 -3.92 2.52 -1.64
N GLY A 40 -3.50 1.45 -2.33
CA GLY A 40 -3.55 0.09 -1.80
C GLY A 40 -4.84 -0.65 -2.09
N TRP A 41 -5.75 -0.08 -2.90
CA TRP A 41 -6.99 -0.74 -3.32
C TRP A 41 -6.75 -2.06 -4.06
N SER A 42 -5.68 -2.12 -4.84
CA SER A 42 -5.24 -3.33 -5.55
C SER A 42 -3.72 -3.41 -5.57
N VAL A 43 -3.20 -4.64 -5.56
CA VAL A 43 -1.77 -4.94 -5.67
C VAL A 43 -1.60 -6.05 -6.69
N ALA A 44 -0.62 -5.92 -7.58
CA ALA A 44 -0.26 -6.94 -8.57
C ALA A 44 1.26 -7.12 -8.63
N ASN A 45 1.72 -8.36 -8.78
CA ASN A 45 3.09 -8.63 -9.21
C ASN A 45 3.20 -8.24 -10.69
N VAL A 46 4.27 -7.52 -11.05
CA VAL A 46 4.52 -7.04 -12.42
C VAL A 46 5.82 -7.57 -13.01
N GLY A 47 6.48 -8.51 -12.32
CA GLY A 47 7.81 -9.02 -12.67
C GLY A 47 8.90 -7.96 -12.51
N VAL A 48 10.05 -8.19 -13.11
CA VAL A 48 11.19 -7.26 -13.09
C VAL A 48 10.93 -6.09 -14.06
N VAL A 49 10.74 -4.88 -13.54
CA VAL A 49 10.46 -3.66 -14.33
C VAL A 49 11.68 -2.74 -14.36
N ASP A 50 12.39 -2.59 -13.25
CA ASP A 50 13.55 -1.68 -13.14
C ASP A 50 14.88 -2.31 -13.60
N GLY A 51 14.89 -3.61 -13.88
CA GLY A 51 16.04 -4.34 -14.43
C GLY A 51 17.04 -4.84 -13.40
N ASP A 52 16.71 -4.84 -12.11
CA ASP A 52 17.63 -5.26 -11.03
C ASP A 52 17.62 -6.77 -10.70
N ALA A 53 16.88 -7.55 -11.49
CA ALA A 53 16.64 -8.99 -11.35
C ALA A 53 15.84 -9.41 -10.09
N ILE A 54 15.14 -8.47 -9.46
CA ILE A 54 14.16 -8.72 -8.40
C ILE A 54 12.76 -8.36 -8.92
N ASP A 55 11.76 -9.16 -8.56
CA ASP A 55 10.38 -8.90 -8.96
C ASP A 55 9.83 -7.63 -8.29
N ASP A 56 9.26 -6.75 -9.12
CA ASP A 56 8.57 -5.54 -8.71
C ASP A 56 7.07 -5.77 -8.55
N PHE A 57 6.40 -4.79 -7.95
CA PHE A 57 4.95 -4.83 -7.76
C PHE A 57 4.31 -3.47 -8.03
N ALA A 58 3.05 -3.51 -8.45
CA ALA A 58 2.25 -2.32 -8.68
C ALA A 58 1.18 -2.17 -7.60
N VAL A 59 0.92 -0.94 -7.19
CA VAL A 59 -0.13 -0.56 -6.23
C VAL A 59 -1.06 0.45 -6.89
N GLY A 60 -2.36 0.15 -6.88
CA GLY A 60 -3.40 1.03 -7.43
C GLY A 60 -3.93 2.06 -6.42
N ALA A 61 -4.22 3.26 -6.92
CA ALA A 61 -4.93 4.34 -6.25
C ALA A 61 -6.01 4.89 -7.19
N PRO A 62 -7.20 4.26 -7.25
CA PRO A 62 -8.20 4.53 -8.31
C PRO A 62 -8.78 5.94 -8.25
N TYR A 63 -8.72 6.63 -7.12
CA TYR A 63 -9.25 7.98 -6.93
C TYR A 63 -8.14 9.03 -6.80
N SER A 64 -6.95 8.74 -7.32
CA SER A 64 -5.87 9.72 -7.30
C SER A 64 -6.16 10.90 -8.23
N ASP A 65 -5.91 12.10 -7.73
CA ASP A 65 -6.11 13.35 -8.47
C ASP A 65 -4.86 13.83 -9.23
N VAL A 66 -3.77 13.05 -9.24
CA VAL A 66 -2.47 13.47 -9.79
C VAL A 66 -2.54 13.96 -11.24
N ASN A 67 -3.41 13.38 -12.06
CA ASN A 67 -3.60 13.74 -13.47
C ASN A 67 -5.00 14.33 -13.76
N GLY A 68 -5.70 14.82 -12.74
CA GLY A 68 -7.09 15.29 -12.82
C GLY A 68 -8.02 14.53 -11.87
N THR A 69 -9.21 15.09 -11.65
CA THR A 69 -10.19 14.56 -10.67
C THR A 69 -10.49 13.08 -10.90
N ASP A 70 -10.22 12.26 -9.88
CA ASP A 70 -10.40 10.79 -9.89
C ASP A 70 -9.79 10.09 -11.11
N SER A 71 -8.74 10.66 -11.70
CA SER A 71 -8.07 10.10 -12.89
C SER A 71 -7.37 8.77 -12.60
N GLY A 72 -7.07 8.51 -11.33
CA GLY A 72 -6.42 7.30 -10.87
C GLY A 72 -4.91 7.32 -11.10
N GLN A 73 -4.22 6.48 -10.32
CA GLN A 73 -2.78 6.30 -10.43
C GLN A 73 -2.41 4.83 -10.16
N VAL A 74 -1.38 4.36 -10.84
CA VAL A 74 -0.67 3.12 -10.52
C VAL A 74 0.77 3.47 -10.18
N LEU A 75 1.22 3.06 -8.99
CA LEU A 75 2.60 3.20 -8.55
C LEU A 75 3.31 1.86 -8.69
N VAL A 76 4.39 1.81 -9.47
CA VAL A 76 5.30 0.64 -9.52
C VAL A 76 6.36 0.82 -8.45
N CYS A 77 6.51 -0.18 -7.59
CA CYS A 77 7.45 -0.19 -6.48
C CYS A 77 8.49 -1.28 -6.69
N SER A 78 9.77 -0.90 -6.56
CA SER A 78 10.88 -1.85 -6.64
C SER A 78 10.80 -2.87 -5.51
N GLY A 79 10.97 -4.15 -5.85
CA GLY A 79 11.04 -5.26 -4.89
C GLY A 79 12.33 -5.28 -4.06
N ARG A 80 13.32 -4.49 -4.44
CA ARG A 80 14.63 -4.45 -3.80
C ARG A 80 14.53 -3.99 -2.34
N THR A 81 15.05 -4.82 -1.43
CA THR A 81 15.39 -4.41 -0.07
C THR A 81 16.85 -3.99 -0.02
N THR A 82 17.12 -2.69 0.07
CA THR A 82 18.42 -2.22 0.56
C THR A 82 18.48 -2.54 2.05
N GLY A 83 19.42 -3.40 2.45
CA GLY A 83 19.67 -3.75 3.86
C GLY A 83 20.30 -2.61 4.65
#